data_AF-A0A443S447-F1
#
_entry.id   AF-A0A443S447-F1
#
_cell.length_a   1.000
_cell.length_b   1.000
_cell.length_c   1.000
_cell.angle_alpha   90.00
_cell.angle_beta   90.00
_cell.angle_gamma   90.00
#
_symmetry.space_group_name_H-M   'P 1'
#
loop_
_entity.id
_entity.type
_entity.pdbx_description
1 polymer ?
#
loop_
_entity_poly.entity_id
_entity_poly.type
_entity_poly.pdbx_seq_one_letter_code
_entity_poly.pdbx_strand_id
1 'polypeptide(L)'
;MNAYLRRIENVNPLINAIVDVNKNALLEAEALDKLIERHIKCEVCTNDESVENKPLLGIPVSIKDSIAVKGLLFTGGLYARRNTIADQDSDVVTNIRKSGAIPIVITNVPDLLMWSDTNSVLVSETHNPYDLSKTPGGSSGGEGALIASAGSVIGI
;
A
#
# COMPACT_ATOMS: atom_id res chain seq x y z
N MET A 1 -0.09 -12.82 1.39
CA MET A 1 -1.07 -11.76 1.71
C MET A 1 -1.50 -11.72 3.19
N ASN A 2 -2.22 -12.73 3.70
CA ASN A 2 -2.77 -12.76 5.08
C ASN A 2 -1.79 -12.38 6.20
N ALA A 3 -0.51 -12.78 6.09
CA ALA A 3 0.51 -12.43 7.09
C ALA A 3 0.71 -10.91 7.22
N TYR A 4 0.73 -10.17 6.11
CA TYR A 4 0.93 -8.72 6.12
C TYR A 4 -0.31 -7.99 6.63
N LEU A 5 -1.51 -8.36 6.19
CA LEU A 5 -2.75 -7.75 6.70
C LEU A 5 -2.88 -7.91 8.22
N ARG A 6 -2.63 -9.10 8.76
CA ARG A 6 -2.60 -9.32 10.22
C ARG A 6 -1.51 -8.53 10.92
N ARG A 7 -0.34 -8.38 10.30
CA ARG A 7 0.74 -7.58 10.89
C ARG A 7 0.34 -6.11 10.97
N ILE A 8 -0.29 -5.57 9.92
CA ILE A 8 -0.82 -4.21 9.88
C ILE A 8 -1.85 -3.99 10.99
N GLU A 9 -2.81 -4.90 11.15
CA GLU A 9 -3.81 -4.85 12.23
C GLU A 9 -3.16 -4.77 13.62
N ASN A 10 -2.04 -5.48 13.83
CA ASN A 10 -1.34 -5.48 15.11
C ASN A 10 -0.52 -4.21 15.37
N VAL A 11 0.11 -3.63 14.33
CA VAL A 11 1.05 -2.50 14.50
C VAL A 11 0.39 -1.14 14.32
N ASN A 12 -0.60 -1.03 13.43
CA ASN A 12 -1.20 0.26 13.10
C ASN A 12 -1.83 0.97 14.31
N PRO A 13 -2.45 0.29 15.29
CA PRO A 13 -2.93 0.97 16.50
C PRO A 13 -1.82 1.67 17.31
N LEU A 14 -0.55 1.32 17.10
CA LEU A 14 0.60 1.93 17.77
C LEU A 14 1.25 3.04 16.91
N ILE A 15 1.39 2.81 15.61
CA ILE A 15 2.12 3.72 14.71
C ILE A 15 1.23 4.68 13.93
N ASN A 16 -0.08 4.40 13.82
CA ASN A 16 -1.06 5.23 13.12
C ASN A 16 -0.67 5.63 11.68
N ALA A 17 -0.20 4.65 10.92
CA ALA A 17 0.38 4.86 9.59
C ALA A 17 -0.60 4.66 8.42
N ILE A 18 -1.82 4.16 8.66
CA ILE A 18 -2.76 3.74 7.61
C ILE A 18 -3.91 4.74 7.47
N VAL A 19 -4.18 5.16 6.23
CA VAL A 19 -5.35 5.97 5.82
C VAL A 19 -6.49 5.08 5.35
N ASP A 20 -6.18 4.07 4.52
CA ASP A 20 -7.17 3.17 3.92
C ASP A 20 -6.57 1.77 3.70
N VAL A 21 -7.42 0.75 3.59
CA VAL A 21 -7.02 -0.65 3.39
C VAL A 21 -7.69 -1.19 2.13
N ASN A 22 -6.91 -1.79 1.23
CA ASN A 22 -7.45 -2.45 0.05
C ASN A 22 -8.18 -3.74 0.44
N LYS A 23 -9.51 -3.66 0.52
CA LYS A 23 -10.38 -4.81 0.82
C LYS A 23 -10.32 -5.91 -0.23
N ASN A 24 -9.87 -5.60 -1.45
CA ASN A 24 -9.75 -6.56 -2.55
C ASN A 24 -8.39 -7.27 -2.55
N ALA A 25 -7.43 -6.90 -1.70
CA ALA A 25 -6.07 -7.46 -1.74
C ALA A 25 -6.02 -9.00 -1.64
N LEU A 26 -6.93 -9.61 -0.85
CA LEU A 26 -7.03 -11.08 -0.76
C LEU A 26 -7.57 -11.69 -2.05
N LEU A 27 -8.59 -11.09 -2.64
CA LEU A 27 -9.16 -11.54 -3.93
C LEU A 27 -8.13 -11.41 -5.06
N GLU A 28 -7.35 -10.31 -5.06
CA GLU A 28 -6.25 -10.10 -6.01
C GLU A 28 -5.16 -11.18 -5.83
N ALA A 29 -4.80 -11.53 -4.59
CA ALA A 29 -3.85 -12.60 -4.31
C ALA A 29 -4.36 -13.97 -4.78
N GLU A 30 -5.62 -14.31 -4.50
CA GLU A 30 -6.24 -15.57 -4.94
C GLU A 30 -6.30 -15.68 -6.47
N ALA A 31 -6.51 -14.56 -7.17
CA ALA A 31 -6.46 -14.53 -8.63
C ALA A 31 -5.05 -14.85 -9.16
N LEU A 32 -4.00 -14.31 -8.53
CA LEU A 32 -2.62 -14.65 -8.87
C LEU A 32 -2.28 -16.12 -8.57
N ASP A 33 -2.75 -16.66 -7.44
CA ASP A 33 -2.55 -18.08 -7.10
C ASP A 33 -3.12 -19.00 -8.19
N LYS A 34 -4.31 -18.68 -8.72
CA LYS A 34 -4.92 -19.40 -9.85
C LYS A 34 -4.11 -19.27 -11.13
N LEU A 35 -3.54 -18.10 -11.42
CA LEU A 35 -2.66 -17.90 -12.58
C LEU A 35 -1.38 -18.73 -12.47
N ILE A 36 -0.77 -18.78 -11.29
CA ILE A 36 0.40 -19.61 -11.00
C ILE A 36 0.05 -21.09 -11.20
N GLU A 37 -1.09 -21.54 -10.68
CA GLU A 37 -1.53 -22.93 -10.82
C GLU A 37 -1.70 -23.34 -12.29
N ARG A 38 -2.34 -22.47 -13.11
CA ARG A 38 -2.48 -22.71 -14.56
C ARG A 38 -1.15 -22.75 -15.28
N HIS A 39 -0.24 -21.84 -14.95
CA HIS A 39 1.10 -21.81 -15.53
C HIS A 39 1.90 -23.08 -15.21
N ILE A 40 1.86 -23.56 -13.97
CA ILE A 40 2.52 -24.82 -13.56
C ILE A 40 1.94 -26.03 -14.33
N LYS A 41 0.66 -26.00 -14.69
CA LYS A 41 0.00 -27.04 -15.49
C LYS A 41 0.31 -26.95 -16.99
N CYS A 42 1.19 -26.04 -17.42
CA CYS A 42 1.54 -25.79 -18.82
C CYS A 42 0.32 -25.45 -19.70
N GLU A 43 -0.70 -24.81 -19.13
CA GLU A 43 -1.79 -24.26 -19.93
C GLU A 43 -1.26 -23.06 -20.74
N VAL A 44 -1.77 -22.88 -21.97
CA VAL A 44 -1.35 -21.75 -22.83
C VAL A 44 -1.83 -20.45 -22.19
N CYS A 45 -0.91 -19.73 -21.56
CA CYS A 45 -1.16 -18.37 -21.08
C CYS A 45 -0.97 -17.37 -22.23
N THR A 46 -1.78 -16.33 -22.25
CA THR A 46 -1.50 -15.14 -23.07
C THR A 46 -0.25 -14.40 -22.54
N ASN A 47 0.41 -13.58 -23.35
CA ASN A 47 1.60 -12.82 -22.92
C ASN A 47 1.33 -11.96 -21.67
N ASP A 48 0.12 -11.40 -21.55
CA ASP A 48 -0.29 -10.59 -20.40
C ASP A 48 -0.55 -11.44 -19.13
N GLU A 49 -0.91 -12.71 -19.30
CA GLU A 49 -1.11 -13.67 -18.21
C GLU A 49 0.16 -14.41 -17.80
N SER A 50 1.24 -14.29 -18.58
CA SER A 50 2.52 -14.92 -18.24
C SER A 50 3.03 -14.43 -16.88
N VAL A 51 3.23 -15.37 -15.96
CA VAL A 51 3.81 -15.11 -14.64
C VAL A 51 5.32 -14.81 -14.74
N GLU A 52 5.98 -15.21 -15.82
CA GLU A 52 7.41 -14.98 -16.06
C GLU A 52 7.74 -13.49 -16.23
N ASN A 53 6.77 -12.69 -16.71
CA ASN A 53 6.93 -11.25 -16.90
C ASN A 53 6.56 -10.42 -15.65
N LYS A 54 6.32 -11.07 -14.50
CA LYS A 54 5.83 -10.44 -13.27
C LYS A 54 6.89 -10.53 -12.16
N PRO A 55 7.92 -9.65 -12.14
CA PRO A 55 9.04 -9.76 -11.22
C PRO A 55 8.68 -9.56 -9.74
N LEU A 56 7.50 -9.00 -9.44
CA LEU A 56 6.99 -8.78 -8.08
C LEU A 56 5.69 -9.55 -7.82
N LEU A 57 5.51 -10.70 -8.49
CA LEU A 57 4.30 -11.52 -8.39
C LEU A 57 3.90 -11.81 -6.93
N GLY A 58 2.71 -11.34 -6.54
CA GLY A 58 2.13 -11.57 -5.22
C GLY A 58 2.76 -10.76 -4.09
N ILE A 59 3.74 -9.89 -4.37
CA ILE A 59 4.39 -9.05 -3.37
C ILE A 59 3.41 -7.96 -2.91
N PRO A 60 3.10 -7.87 -1.60
CA PRO A 60 2.27 -6.80 -1.07
C PRO A 60 3.05 -5.48 -1.02
N VAL A 61 2.39 -4.39 -1.40
CA VAL A 61 3.01 -3.06 -1.50
C VAL A 61 2.12 -2.04 -0.80
N SER A 62 2.73 -1.20 0.04
CA SER A 62 2.07 -0.03 0.61
C SER A 62 2.24 1.17 -0.32
N ILE A 63 1.21 2.00 -0.41
CA ILE A 63 1.18 3.15 -1.31
C ILE A 63 0.89 4.41 -0.51
N LYS A 64 1.69 5.45 -0.70
CA LYS A 64 1.51 6.75 -0.11
C LYS A 64 0.21 7.42 -0.58
N ASP A 65 -0.53 8.07 0.32
CA ASP A 65 -1.82 8.74 0.05
C ASP A 65 -1.78 9.85 -1.03
N SER A 66 -0.59 10.27 -1.46
CA SER A 66 -0.42 11.15 -2.62
C SER A 66 -0.36 10.44 -3.97
N ILE A 67 -0.53 9.11 -4.00
CA ILE A 67 -0.46 8.29 -5.20
C ILE A 67 -1.80 7.60 -5.38
N ALA A 68 -2.46 7.87 -6.51
CA ALA A 68 -3.79 7.33 -6.79
C ALA A 68 -3.75 5.81 -6.98
N VAL A 69 -4.56 5.10 -6.18
CA VAL A 69 -4.92 3.68 -6.36
C VAL A 69 -6.43 3.62 -6.53
N LYS A 70 -6.88 3.01 -7.63
CA LYS A 70 -8.29 2.94 -8.00
C LYS A 70 -9.13 2.34 -6.86
N GLY A 71 -10.19 3.05 -6.48
CA GLY A 71 -11.14 2.60 -5.47
C GLY A 71 -10.70 2.79 -4.02
N LEU A 72 -9.52 3.38 -3.77
CA LEU A 72 -9.04 3.72 -2.43
C LEU A 72 -9.00 5.24 -2.22
N LEU A 73 -8.89 5.66 -0.96
CA LEU A 73 -8.71 7.06 -0.60
C LEU A 73 -7.47 7.66 -1.27
N PHE A 74 -7.63 8.91 -1.73
CA PHE A 74 -6.60 9.72 -2.36
C PHE A 74 -6.75 11.16 -1.87
N THR A 75 -6.23 11.44 -0.68
CA THR A 75 -6.52 12.68 0.04
C THR A 75 -5.34 13.67 0.05
N GLY A 76 -4.11 13.17 -0.05
CA GLY A 76 -2.90 13.96 0.11
C GLY A 76 -2.77 14.58 1.52
N GLY A 77 -3.26 13.87 2.54
CA GLY A 77 -3.33 14.34 3.94
C GLY A 77 -4.43 15.38 4.22
N LEU A 78 -5.11 15.91 3.20
CA LEU A 78 -6.06 17.01 3.37
C LEU A 78 -7.42 16.57 3.88
N TYR A 79 -7.87 17.17 4.99
CA TYR A 79 -9.23 16.96 5.52
C TYR A 79 -10.34 17.33 4.51
N ALA A 80 -10.11 18.34 3.66
CA ALA A 80 -11.03 18.72 2.60
C ALA A 80 -11.26 17.60 1.57
N ARG A 81 -10.30 16.67 1.42
CA ARG A 81 -10.31 15.53 0.50
C ARG A 81 -10.55 14.19 1.21
N ARG A 82 -11.01 14.20 2.47
CA ARG A 82 -11.21 12.99 3.30
C ARG A 82 -12.11 11.90 2.69
N ASN A 83 -12.94 12.26 1.71
CA ASN A 83 -13.84 11.35 1.00
C ASN A 83 -13.49 11.22 -0.49
N THR A 84 -12.32 11.72 -0.91
CA THR A 84 -11.86 11.62 -2.30
C THR A 84 -11.33 10.21 -2.53
N ILE A 85 -12.01 9.47 -3.41
CA ILE A 85 -11.61 8.14 -3.87
C ILE A 85 -11.00 8.29 -5.26
N ALA A 86 -9.91 7.58 -5.53
CA ALA A 86 -9.30 7.59 -6.86
C ALA A 86 -10.13 6.78 -7.86
N ASP A 87 -10.48 7.40 -9.00
CA ASP A 87 -11.24 6.74 -10.07
C ASP A 87 -10.39 5.78 -10.92
N GLN A 88 -9.07 6.00 -10.93
CA GLN A 88 -8.09 5.22 -11.68
C GLN A 88 -6.77 5.10 -10.94
N ASP A 89 -5.99 4.08 -11.30
CA ASP A 89 -4.62 3.95 -10.86
C ASP A 89 -3.75 5.04 -11.51
N SER A 90 -2.77 5.53 -10.76
CA SER A 90 -1.65 6.29 -11.33
C SER A 90 -0.76 5.41 -12.21
N ASP A 91 0.10 6.01 -13.03
CA ASP A 91 1.03 5.27 -13.90
C ASP A 91 1.97 4.37 -13.10
N VAL A 92 2.44 4.84 -11.94
CA VAL A 92 3.32 4.04 -11.06
C VAL A 92 2.56 2.84 -10.48
N VAL A 93 1.32 3.01 -10.04
CA VAL A 93 0.49 1.91 -9.52
C VAL A 93 0.13 0.93 -10.64
N THR A 94 -0.13 1.44 -11.85
CA THR A 94 -0.34 0.60 -13.04
C THR A 94 0.89 -0.27 -13.30
N ASN A 95 2.10 0.27 -13.19
CA ASN A 95 3.34 -0.49 -13.37
C ASN A 95 3.58 -1.50 -12.24
N ILE A 96 3.25 -1.16 -10.99
CA ILE A 96 3.29 -2.09 -9.84
C ILE A 96 2.33 -3.26 -10.06
N ARG A 97 1.09 -3.01 -10.48
CA ARG A 97 0.13 -4.07 -10.78
C ARG A 97 0.59 -4.95 -11.95
N LYS A 98 1.14 -4.34 -13.01
CA LYS A 98 1.72 -5.07 -14.15
C LYS A 98 2.88 -5.98 -13.76
N SER A 99 3.69 -5.58 -12.78
CA SER A 99 4.78 -6.43 -12.26
C SER A 99 4.29 -7.57 -11.37
N GLY A 100 2.98 -7.65 -11.11
CA GLY A 100 2.32 -8.67 -10.31
C GLY A 100 2.23 -8.34 -8.82
N ALA A 101 2.69 -7.16 -8.39
CA ALA A 101 2.57 -6.71 -7.02
C ALA A 101 1.12 -6.25 -6.69
N ILE A 102 0.77 -6.32 -5.41
CA ILE A 102 -0.58 -6.04 -4.92
C ILE A 102 -0.54 -4.85 -3.96
N PRO A 103 -1.13 -3.70 -4.31
CA PRO A 103 -1.37 -2.62 -3.36
C PRO A 103 -2.29 -3.08 -2.22
N ILE A 104 -1.84 -2.95 -0.98
CA ILE A 104 -2.58 -3.46 0.19
C ILE A 104 -3.16 -2.38 1.09
N VAL A 105 -2.51 -1.22 1.16
CA VAL A 105 -2.92 -0.11 2.04
C VAL A 105 -2.49 1.23 1.46
N ILE A 106 -3.20 2.28 1.88
CA ILE A 106 -2.80 3.67 1.69
C ILE A 106 -2.19 4.19 2.98
N THR A 107 -0.98 4.78 2.92
CA THR A 107 -0.25 5.25 4.10
C THR A 107 -0.35 6.76 4.30
N ASN A 108 -0.29 7.16 5.57
CA ASN A 108 -0.42 8.53 6.02
C ASN A 108 0.75 9.41 5.57
N VAL A 109 0.41 10.66 5.28
CA VAL A 109 1.32 11.71 4.82
C VAL A 109 0.95 13.00 5.52
N PRO A 110 1.89 13.93 5.74
CA PRO A 110 1.50 15.26 6.18
C PRO A 110 0.73 16.01 5.09
N ASP A 111 -0.02 17.02 5.51
CA ASP A 111 -0.83 17.87 4.63
C ASP A 111 0.00 18.34 3.42
N LEU A 112 -0.46 17.99 2.22
CA LEU A 112 0.15 18.34 0.93
C LEU A 112 1.62 17.91 0.78
N LEU A 113 2.09 16.95 1.58
CA LEU A 113 3.48 16.47 1.60
C LEU A 113 4.51 17.52 2.05
N MET A 114 4.07 18.64 2.64
CA MET A 114 4.91 19.82 2.83
C MET A 114 5.75 19.82 4.13
N TRP A 115 5.63 18.76 4.93
CA TRP A 115 6.25 18.69 6.26
C TRP A 115 7.22 17.50 6.40
N SER A 116 8.21 17.67 7.28
CA SER A 116 9.23 16.66 7.59
C SER A 116 8.84 15.74 8.74
N ASP A 117 7.70 15.98 9.37
CA ASP A 117 6.98 15.09 10.27
C ASP A 117 5.68 14.63 9.58
N THR A 118 5.22 13.43 9.89
CA THR A 118 3.97 12.90 9.31
C THR A 118 2.84 13.10 10.29
N ASN A 119 2.25 14.29 10.24
CA ASN A 119 1.07 14.67 11.00
C ASN A 119 0.06 15.31 10.04
N SER A 120 -1.13 14.72 9.93
CA SER A 120 -2.22 15.24 9.10
C SER A 120 -3.46 15.46 9.94
N VAL A 121 -4.28 16.44 9.55
CA VAL A 121 -5.58 16.66 10.21
C VAL A 121 -6.52 15.44 10.03
N LEU A 122 -6.30 14.67 8.96
CA LEU A 122 -7.14 13.53 8.61
C LEU A 122 -6.93 12.32 9.53
N VAL A 123 -5.68 11.88 9.70
CA VAL A 123 -5.33 10.65 10.42
C VAL A 123 -4.62 10.93 11.76
N SER A 124 -4.15 12.17 11.98
CA SER A 124 -3.24 12.55 13.06
C SER A 124 -1.80 12.07 12.83
N GLU A 125 -0.97 12.17 13.87
CA GLU A 125 0.45 11.86 13.84
C GLU A 125 0.71 10.37 13.63
N THR A 126 1.63 10.05 12.71
CA THR A 126 2.27 8.72 12.62
C THR A 126 3.46 8.68 13.58
N HIS A 127 3.64 7.58 14.30
CA HIS A 127 4.73 7.40 15.27
C HIS A 127 5.88 6.55 14.74
N ASN A 128 7.09 6.81 15.23
CA ASN A 128 8.27 6.03 14.90
C ASN A 128 8.23 4.66 15.62
N PRO A 129 8.32 3.53 14.90
CA PRO A 129 8.25 2.21 15.52
C PRO A 129 9.43 1.87 16.42
N TYR A 130 10.56 2.57 16.32
CA TYR A 130 11.70 2.41 17.23
C TYR A 130 11.53 3.18 18.55
N ASP A 131 10.72 4.25 18.56
CA ASP A 131 10.38 5.05 19.73
C ASP A 131 9.06 5.80 19.47
N LEU A 132 7.96 5.34 20.07
CA LEU A 132 6.62 5.90 19.83
C LEU A 132 6.46 7.36 20.30
N SER A 133 7.42 7.91 21.05
CA SER A 133 7.44 9.33 21.41
C SER A 133 8.05 10.24 20.33
N LYS A 134 8.49 9.66 19.20
CA LYS A 134 9.18 10.37 18.11
C LYS A 134 8.41 10.28 16.81
N THR A 135 8.63 11.28 15.97
CA THR A 135 8.21 11.25 14.57
C THR A 135 9.04 10.24 13.76
N PRO A 136 8.43 9.50 12.81
CA PRO A 136 9.14 8.69 11.82
C PRO A 136 9.77 9.54 10.70
N GLY A 137 9.58 10.87 10.74
CA GLY A 137 9.95 11.79 9.67
C GLY A 137 8.82 11.98 8.66
N GLY A 138 9.16 12.51 7.49
CA GLY A 138 8.21 12.98 6.50
C GLY A 138 8.90 13.44 5.20
N SER A 139 8.16 13.60 4.11
CA SER A 139 6.70 13.47 4.05
C SER A 139 6.17 12.05 3.85
N SER A 140 7.06 11.05 3.75
CA SER A 140 6.70 9.63 3.59
C SER A 140 6.82 8.84 4.90
N GLY A 141 6.52 9.46 6.05
CA GLY A 141 6.70 8.79 7.35
C GLY A 141 5.75 7.63 7.58
N GLY A 142 4.55 7.64 6.98
CA GLY A 142 3.64 6.49 6.99
C GLY A 142 4.27 5.24 6.36
N GLU A 143 4.85 5.37 5.17
CA GLU A 143 5.62 4.30 4.52
C GLU A 143 6.79 3.83 5.39
N GLY A 144 7.63 4.77 5.85
CA GLY A 144 8.80 4.45 6.66
C GLY A 144 8.44 3.71 7.96
N ALA A 145 7.42 4.19 8.68
CA ALA A 145 6.96 3.56 9.91
C ALA A 145 6.36 2.17 9.65
N LEU A 146 5.57 2.01 8.59
CA LEU A 146 4.92 0.74 8.28
C LEU A 146 5.94 -0.34 7.87
N ILE A 147 6.89 0.02 7.00
CA ILE A 147 7.95 -0.89 6.55
C ILE A 147 8.86 -1.26 7.72
N ALA A 148 9.30 -0.29 8.54
CA ALA A 148 10.10 -0.59 9.74
C ALA A 148 9.36 -1.45 10.77
N SER A 149 8.02 -1.45 10.73
CA SER A 149 7.17 -2.32 11.54
C SER A 149 6.89 -3.69 10.91
N ALA A 150 7.45 -3.99 9.73
CA ALA A 150 7.16 -5.16 8.91
C ALA A 150 5.68 -5.29 8.49
N GLY A 151 4.92 -4.19 8.51
CA GLY A 151 3.54 -4.13 8.01
C GLY A 151 3.46 -4.13 6.47
N SER A 152 4.56 -3.77 5.81
CA SER A 152 4.78 -3.92 4.38
C SER A 152 6.23 -4.32 4.12
N VAL A 153 6.52 -4.95 2.98
CA VAL A 153 7.88 -5.32 2.58
C VAL A 153 8.54 -4.23 1.74
N ILE A 154 7.77 -3.57 0.90
CA ILE A 154 8.17 -2.44 0.07
C ILE A 154 7.01 -1.45 -0.01
N GLY A 155 7.31 -0.20 -0.29
CA GLY A 155 6.29 0.83 -0.44
C GLY A 155 6.84 2.06 -1.14
N ILE A 156 5.93 2.91 -1.61
CA ILE A 156 6.25 4.11 -2.40
C ILE A 156 5.43 5.31 -1.96
#